data_AF-J9DWC5-F1
#
_entry.id   AF-J9DWC5-F1
#
_cell.length_a   1.000
_cell.length_b   1.000
_cell.length_c   1.000
_cell.angle_alpha   90.00
_cell.angle_beta   90.00
_cell.angle_gamma   90.00
#
_symmetry.space_group_name_H-M   'P 1'
#
loop_
_entity.id
_entity.type
_entity.pdbx_description
1 polymer ?
#
loop_
_entity_poly.entity_id
_entity_poly.type
_entity_poly.pdbx_seq_one_letter_code
_entity_poly.pdbx_strand_id
1 'polypeptide(L)'
;MTNLKMNRGKNILGLLCLTLTVSACGGGLSDALSYQKNPPDEFAILKKQPLIIPPDYSLKPPKEAGSKVARASTRVEAEEILTGREVDISEIASDGEKEILNRIGSDPSQNNVRSSMQNDGNNIVTKDKAVTEKLILNSTEE
;
A
#
# COMPACT_ATOMS: atom_id res chain seq x y z
N MET A 1 -24.58 32.81 -95.26
CA MET A 1 -25.60 33.76 -94.77
C MET A 1 -26.38 33.13 -93.62
N THR A 2 -25.97 33.35 -92.37
CA THR A 2 -26.84 33.16 -91.21
C THR A 2 -26.51 34.27 -90.20
N ASN A 3 -27.41 35.25 -90.10
CA ASN A 3 -27.28 36.34 -89.14
C ASN A 3 -27.58 35.80 -87.74
N LEU A 4 -26.54 35.60 -86.93
CA LEU A 4 -26.71 35.27 -85.52
C LEU A 4 -27.01 36.56 -84.75
N LYS A 5 -28.29 36.87 -84.52
CA LYS A 5 -28.71 38.01 -83.71
C LYS A 5 -28.30 37.76 -82.25
N MET A 6 -27.12 38.27 -81.91
CA MET A 6 -26.46 38.18 -80.61
C MET A 6 -27.29 38.89 -79.53
N ASN A 7 -28.16 38.14 -78.85
CA ASN A 7 -28.88 38.64 -77.69
C ASN A 7 -27.91 38.67 -76.50
N ARG A 8 -27.35 39.85 -76.21
CA ARG A 8 -26.26 40.04 -75.25
C ARG A 8 -26.54 39.36 -73.91
N GLY A 9 -27.78 39.39 -73.43
CA GLY A 9 -28.18 38.72 -72.19
C GLY A 9 -28.09 37.18 -72.25
N LYS A 10 -28.51 36.54 -73.35
CA LYS A 10 -28.43 35.08 -73.51
C LYS A 10 -26.98 34.60 -73.64
N ASN A 11 -26.13 35.39 -74.28
CA ASN A 11 -24.72 35.06 -74.45
C ASN A 11 -23.92 35.28 -73.16
N ILE A 12 -24.25 36.31 -72.37
CA ILE A 12 -23.70 36.50 -71.03
C ILE A 12 -24.13 35.35 -70.11
N LEU A 13 -25.39 34.92 -70.19
CA LEU A 13 -25.89 33.79 -69.41
C LEU A 13 -25.21 32.47 -69.80
N GLY A 14 -24.99 32.23 -71.09
CA GLY A 14 -24.25 31.08 -71.59
C GLY A 14 -22.78 31.08 -71.15
N LEU A 15 -22.11 32.24 -71.23
CA LEU A 15 -20.73 32.41 -70.79
C LEU A 15 -20.58 32.20 -69.27
N LEU A 16 -21.49 32.75 -68.47
CA LEU A 16 -21.53 32.55 -67.02
C LEU A 16 -21.66 31.06 -66.68
N CYS A 17 -22.60 30.37 -67.32
CA CYS A 17 -22.83 28.94 -67.10
C CYS A 17 -21.59 28.10 -67.45
N LEU A 18 -20.88 28.46 -68.53
CA LEU A 18 -19.64 27.79 -68.92
C LEU A 18 -18.49 28.01 -67.91
N THR A 19 -18.37 29.22 -67.35
CA THR A 19 -17.32 29.49 -66.33
C THR A 19 -17.55 28.76 -65.01
N LEU A 20 -18.82 28.52 -64.64
CA LEU A 20 -19.21 27.75 -63.45
C LEU A 20 -18.86 26.27 -63.59
N THR A 21 -19.11 25.66 -64.77
CA THR A 21 -18.81 24.24 -65.00
C THR A 21 -17.31 23.97 -65.10
N VAL A 22 -16.52 24.90 -65.65
CA VAL A 22 -15.05 24.77 -65.70
C VAL A 22 -14.42 24.90 -64.31
N SER A 23 -14.96 25.76 -63.45
CA SER A 23 -14.47 25.91 -62.06
C SER A 23 -14.71 24.66 -61.21
N ALA A 24 -15.72 23.85 -61.54
CA ALA A 24 -16.01 22.58 -60.85
C ALA A 24 -15.04 21.45 -61.20
N CYS A 25 -14.30 21.54 -62.32
CA CYS A 25 -13.32 20.54 -62.75
C CYS A 25 -11.88 20.90 -62.33
N GLY A 26 -11.67 22.11 -61.77
CA GLY A 26 -10.38 22.51 -61.23
C GLY A 26 -10.06 21.79 -59.93
N GLY A 27 -8.95 21.03 -59.90
CA GLY A 27 -8.45 20.30 -58.72
C GLY A 27 -8.17 21.13 -57.46
N GLY A 28 -8.44 22.43 -57.47
CA GLY A 28 -8.42 23.27 -56.27
C GLY A 28 -9.55 22.96 -55.30
N LEU A 29 -10.68 22.38 -55.76
CA LEU A 29 -11.76 21.98 -54.85
C LEU A 29 -11.35 20.82 -53.93
N SER A 30 -10.49 19.91 -54.39
CA SER A 30 -9.91 18.83 -53.55
C SER A 30 -8.94 19.34 -52.48
N ASP A 31 -8.24 20.44 -52.75
CA ASP A 31 -7.39 21.12 -51.77
C ASP A 31 -8.23 21.88 -50.73
N ALA A 32 -9.25 22.60 -51.18
CA ALA A 32 -10.19 23.32 -50.31
C ALA A 32 -11.05 22.38 -49.43
N LEU A 33 -11.43 21.20 -49.94
CA LEU A 33 -12.09 20.14 -49.17
C LEU A 33 -11.11 19.27 -48.37
N SER A 34 -9.80 19.61 -48.34
CA SER A 34 -8.78 18.89 -47.58
C SER A 34 -8.77 17.37 -47.82
N TYR A 35 -9.15 16.94 -49.02
CA TYR A 35 -9.12 15.53 -49.42
C TYR A 35 -7.71 15.10 -49.88
N GLN A 36 -6.72 15.99 -49.76
CA GLN A 36 -5.33 15.59 -49.71
C GLN A 36 -5.07 14.85 -48.40
N LYS A 37 -4.79 13.56 -48.51
CA LYS A 37 -4.24 12.77 -47.41
C LYS A 37 -2.89 13.37 -47.03
N ASN A 38 -2.88 14.25 -46.03
CA ASN A 38 -1.70 14.59 -45.26
C ASN A 38 -1.66 13.59 -44.10
N PRO A 39 -1.00 12.42 -44.26
CA PRO A 39 -0.84 11.52 -43.13
C PRO A 39 -0.08 12.28 -42.03
N PRO A 40 -0.56 12.25 -40.77
CA PRO A 40 0.17 12.86 -39.68
C PRO A 40 1.55 12.20 -39.57
N ASP A 41 2.56 12.97 -39.24
CA ASP A 41 3.92 12.46 -39.07
C ASP A 41 3.97 11.48 -37.88
N GLU A 42 3.93 10.19 -38.19
CA GLU A 42 3.92 9.09 -37.21
C GLU A 42 5.23 9.02 -36.39
N PHE A 43 6.27 9.73 -36.83
CA PHE A 43 7.55 9.80 -36.15
C PHE A 43 7.79 11.13 -35.42
N ALA A 44 6.79 12.02 -35.37
CA ALA A 44 6.88 13.27 -34.63
C ALA A 44 6.91 13.00 -33.11
N ILE A 45 8.10 13.04 -32.52
CA ILE A 45 8.29 12.91 -31.07
C ILE A 45 7.96 14.25 -30.40
N LEU A 46 6.80 14.34 -29.75
CA LEU A 46 6.47 15.45 -28.87
C LEU A 46 7.24 15.32 -27.55
N LYS A 47 8.05 16.33 -27.20
CA LYS A 47 8.73 16.38 -25.90
C LYS A 47 7.68 16.55 -24.79
N LYS A 48 7.55 15.55 -23.92
CA LYS A 48 6.75 15.69 -22.69
C LYS A 48 7.38 16.74 -21.77
N GLN A 49 6.56 17.43 -20.99
CA GLN A 49 7.05 18.22 -19.86
C GLN A 49 7.98 17.36 -19.00
N PRO A 50 9.09 17.93 -18.50
CA PRO A 50 9.99 17.20 -17.63
C PRO A 50 9.21 16.68 -16.43
N LEU A 51 9.37 15.39 -16.12
CA LEU A 51 8.81 14.79 -14.92
C LEU A 51 9.45 15.47 -13.72
N ILE A 52 8.64 16.20 -12.94
CA ILE A 52 9.06 16.72 -11.64
C ILE A 52 9.21 15.50 -10.74
N ILE A 53 10.45 15.18 -10.39
CA ILE A 53 10.73 14.22 -9.34
C ILE A 53 10.25 14.87 -8.04
N PRO A 54 9.28 14.28 -7.32
CA PRO A 54 8.81 14.81 -6.06
C PRO A 54 9.99 14.91 -5.07
N PRO A 55 9.95 15.86 -4.12
CA PRO A 55 11.06 16.11 -3.21
C PRO A 55 11.53 14.82 -2.55
N ASP A 56 12.84 14.57 -2.68
CA ASP A 56 13.52 13.39 -2.16
C ASP A 56 13.07 13.06 -0.73
N TYR A 57 12.81 11.78 -0.49
CA TYR A 57 12.64 11.19 0.84
C TYR A 57 13.98 11.21 1.59
N SER A 58 14.50 12.42 1.87
CA SER A 58 15.58 12.66 2.83
C SER A 58 15.20 12.32 4.26
N LEU A 59 13.96 11.84 4.48
CA LEU A 59 13.65 11.08 5.67
C LEU A 59 14.43 9.77 5.57
N LYS A 60 15.43 9.64 6.45
CA LYS A 60 15.92 8.31 6.84
C LYS A 60 14.69 7.42 7.02
N PRO A 61 14.63 6.24 6.38
CA PRO A 61 13.66 5.23 6.80
C PRO A 61 13.70 5.21 8.32
N PRO A 62 12.54 5.32 9.00
CA PRO A 62 12.55 5.25 10.46
C PRO A 62 13.38 4.03 10.81
N LYS A 63 14.41 4.21 11.64
CA LYS A 63 15.13 3.06 12.20
C LYS A 63 14.03 2.12 12.64
N GLU A 64 14.09 0.87 12.20
CA GLU A 64 13.27 -0.23 12.70
C GLU A 64 13.49 -0.27 14.22
N ALA A 65 12.80 0.60 14.94
CA ALA A 65 12.87 0.84 16.38
C ALA A 65 11.64 0.23 17.04
N GLY A 66 11.04 -0.76 16.38
CA GLY A 66 10.59 -1.91 17.12
C GLY A 66 11.75 -2.88 17.10
N SER A 67 12.30 -3.19 18.28
CA SER A 67 12.80 -4.54 18.49
C SER A 67 11.76 -5.45 17.83
N LYS A 68 12.11 -6.15 16.74
CA LYS A 68 11.31 -7.31 16.37
C LYS A 68 11.38 -8.13 17.64
N VAL A 69 10.31 -8.14 18.44
CA VAL A 69 10.22 -9.00 19.61
C VAL A 69 10.50 -10.36 19.01
N ALA A 70 11.72 -10.86 19.24
CA ALA A 70 12.17 -12.07 18.62
C ALA A 70 11.21 -13.09 19.18
N ARG A 71 10.34 -13.64 18.32
CA ARG A 71 9.42 -14.68 18.74
C ARG A 71 10.30 -15.70 19.44
N ALA A 72 10.02 -15.95 20.72
CA ALA A 72 10.78 -16.92 21.49
C ALA A 72 10.87 -18.18 20.63
N SER A 73 12.08 -18.75 20.52
CA SER A 73 12.26 -19.94 19.69
C SER A 73 11.19 -20.98 20.06
N THR A 74 10.66 -21.71 19.09
CA THR A 74 9.57 -22.68 19.30
C THR A 74 9.88 -23.67 20.44
N ARG A 75 11.17 -23.92 20.68
CA ARG A 75 11.68 -24.69 21.82
C ARG A 75 11.39 -24.04 23.18
N VAL A 76 11.62 -22.74 23.31
CA VAL A 76 11.37 -21.99 24.56
C VAL A 76 9.87 -21.93 24.85
N GLU A 77 9.05 -21.70 23.81
CA GLU A 77 7.57 -21.72 23.91
C GLU A 77 7.07 -23.12 24.33
N ALA A 78 7.64 -24.20 23.77
CA ALA A 78 7.29 -25.56 24.17
C ALA A 78 7.78 -25.92 25.59
N GLU A 79 8.98 -25.50 25.98
CA GLU A 79 9.50 -25.72 27.33
C GLU A 79 8.67 -24.97 28.39
N GLU A 80 8.18 -23.76 28.11
CA GLU A 80 7.25 -23.03 28.98
C GLU A 80 5.93 -23.80 29.18
N ILE A 81 5.33 -24.28 28.09
CA ILE A 81 4.09 -25.07 28.14
C ILE A 81 4.30 -26.37 28.91
N LEU A 82 5.43 -27.05 28.71
CA LEU A 82 5.69 -28.36 29.34
C LEU A 82 6.12 -28.25 30.81
N THR A 83 6.87 -27.22 31.17
CA THR A 83 7.38 -27.06 32.55
C THR A 83 6.41 -26.30 33.45
N GLY A 84 5.45 -25.58 32.88
CA GLY A 84 4.57 -24.69 33.64
C GLY A 84 5.34 -23.60 34.40
N ARG A 85 6.56 -23.29 33.93
CA ARG A 85 7.40 -22.26 34.54
C ARG A 85 6.78 -20.91 34.20
N GLU A 86 6.24 -20.28 35.23
CA GLU A 86 5.72 -18.94 35.18
C GLU A 86 6.87 -17.98 34.86
N VAL A 87 6.89 -17.49 33.63
CA VAL A 87 7.87 -16.49 33.21
C VAL A 87 7.50 -15.17 33.87
N ASP A 88 8.40 -14.62 34.66
CA ASP A 88 8.21 -13.30 35.24
C ASP A 88 8.20 -12.28 34.11
N ILE A 89 7.02 -11.71 33.85
CA ILE A 89 6.76 -10.76 32.77
C ILE A 89 7.69 -9.54 32.92
N SER A 90 8.18 -9.25 34.13
CA SER A 90 9.14 -8.18 34.40
C SER A 90 10.54 -8.42 33.83
N GLU A 91 10.94 -9.68 33.58
CA GLU A 91 12.23 -10.02 32.97
C GLU A 91 12.22 -9.85 31.44
N ILE A 92 11.04 -9.96 30.81
CA ILE A 92 10.88 -9.89 29.34
C ILE A 92 10.37 -8.52 28.88
N ALA A 93 9.67 -7.78 29.74
CA ALA A 93 9.08 -6.48 29.40
C ALA A 93 10.14 -5.41 29.07
N SER A 94 9.90 -4.68 28.00
CA SER A 94 10.65 -3.48 27.63
C SER A 94 10.47 -2.37 28.68
N ASP A 95 11.43 -1.44 28.78
CA ASP A 95 11.38 -0.34 29.74
C ASP A 95 10.08 0.48 29.64
N GLY A 96 9.55 0.66 28.43
CA GLY A 96 8.26 1.33 28.21
C GLY A 96 7.05 0.52 28.69
N GLU A 97 7.11 -0.81 28.60
CA GLU A 97 6.04 -1.69 29.05
C GLU A 97 6.01 -1.79 30.58
N LYS A 98 7.18 -1.80 31.21
CA LYS A 98 7.31 -1.72 32.68
C LYS A 98 6.64 -0.48 33.26
N GLU A 99 6.82 0.67 32.61
CA GLU A 99 6.19 1.92 33.04
C GLU A 99 4.66 1.90 32.88
N ILE A 100 4.14 1.27 31.83
CA ILE A 100 2.70 1.10 31.63
C ILE A 100 2.13 0.15 32.70
N LEU A 101 2.80 -0.97 32.98
CA LEU A 101 2.38 -1.92 34.02
C LEU A 101 2.35 -1.28 35.40
N ASN A 102 3.37 -0.47 35.73
CA ASN A 102 3.40 0.31 36.97
C ASN A 102 2.22 1.28 37.09
N ARG A 103 1.86 1.95 35.99
CA ARG A 103 0.71 2.89 35.96
C ARG A 103 -0.63 2.19 36.08
N ILE A 104 -0.75 0.99 35.53
CA ILE A 104 -1.97 0.17 35.61
C ILE A 104 -2.07 -0.52 36.99
N GLY A 105 -1.02 -0.48 37.81
CA GLY A 105 -0.96 -1.15 39.10
C GLY A 105 -0.97 -2.67 38.96
N SER A 106 -0.46 -3.18 37.84
CA SER A 106 -0.34 -4.61 37.60
C SER A 106 0.80 -5.16 38.44
N ASP A 107 0.47 -5.82 39.55
CA ASP A 107 1.44 -6.51 40.40
C ASP A 107 1.89 -7.81 39.73
N PRO A 108 3.15 -7.95 39.30
CA PRO A 108 3.66 -9.14 38.64
C PRO A 108 3.61 -10.39 39.54
N SER A 109 3.47 -10.23 40.87
CA SER A 109 3.32 -11.35 41.80
C SER A 109 1.97 -12.08 41.66
N GLN A 110 1.00 -11.48 40.98
CA GLN A 110 -0.32 -12.06 40.75
C GLN A 110 -0.38 -12.99 39.53
N ASN A 111 0.74 -13.29 38.85
CA ASN A 111 0.70 -14.14 37.64
C ASN A 111 0.04 -15.52 37.92
N ASN A 112 0.12 -15.97 39.17
CA ASN A 112 -0.48 -17.19 39.67
C ASN A 112 -2.02 -17.18 39.82
N VAL A 113 -2.77 -16.17 39.31
CA VAL A 113 -4.25 -16.05 39.45
C VAL A 113 -4.97 -17.36 39.15
N ARG A 114 -4.58 -18.10 38.11
CA ARG A 114 -5.25 -19.37 37.78
C ARG A 114 -5.09 -20.42 38.87
N SER A 115 -3.92 -20.50 39.49
CA SER A 115 -3.67 -21.40 40.62
C SER A 115 -4.39 -20.92 41.88
N SER A 116 -4.47 -19.61 42.11
CA SER A 116 -5.26 -19.02 43.20
C SER A 116 -6.75 -19.31 43.03
N MET A 117 -7.33 -19.10 41.84
CA MET A 117 -8.73 -19.42 41.57
C MET A 117 -9.02 -20.92 41.70
N GLN A 118 -8.08 -21.77 41.27
CA GLN A 118 -8.21 -23.22 41.43
C GLN A 118 -8.13 -23.64 42.90
N ASN A 119 -7.27 -22.98 43.70
CA ASN A 119 -7.17 -23.21 45.14
C ASN A 119 -8.46 -22.76 45.85
N ASP A 120 -8.98 -21.58 45.53
CA ASP A 120 -10.21 -21.04 46.12
C ASP A 120 -11.42 -21.95 45.88
N GLY A 121 -11.52 -22.56 44.69
CA GLY A 121 -12.62 -23.48 44.35
C GLY A 121 -12.50 -24.87 44.97
N ASN A 122 -11.27 -25.37 45.19
CA ASN A 122 -11.05 -26.77 45.56
C ASN A 122 -10.40 -26.96 46.94
N ASN A 123 -10.11 -25.89 47.69
CA ASN A 123 -9.42 -25.92 48.99
C ASN A 123 -8.07 -26.67 48.92
N ILE A 124 -7.36 -26.53 47.80
CA ILE A 124 -6.09 -27.22 47.53
C ILE A 124 -4.94 -26.25 47.82
N VAL A 125 -4.41 -26.29 49.04
CA VAL A 125 -3.25 -25.47 49.43
C VAL A 125 -1.99 -26.00 48.72
N THR A 126 -1.63 -25.38 47.59
CA THR A 126 -0.35 -25.64 46.92
C THR A 126 0.78 -24.95 47.68
N LYS A 127 1.58 -25.73 48.41
CA LYS A 127 2.80 -25.25 49.07
C LYS A 127 3.90 -25.02 48.04
N ASP A 128 4.76 -24.06 48.33
CA ASP A 128 5.89 -23.69 47.49
C ASP A 128 6.85 -24.88 47.32
N LYS A 129 7.13 -25.23 46.06
CA LYS A 129 7.89 -26.44 45.69
C LYS A 129 9.29 -26.41 46.28
N ALA A 130 9.92 -25.25 46.31
CA ALA A 130 11.27 -25.06 46.87
C ALA A 130 11.32 -25.37 48.37
N VAL A 131 10.25 -25.06 49.11
CA VAL A 131 10.14 -25.37 50.53
C VAL A 131 9.92 -26.87 50.73
N THR A 132 9.04 -27.50 49.93
CA THR A 132 8.81 -28.95 50.03
C THR A 132 10.05 -29.75 49.68
N GLU A 133 10.82 -29.32 48.67
CA GLU A 133 12.04 -30.01 48.25
C GLU A 133 13.13 -29.88 49.32
N LYS A 134 13.31 -28.71 49.93
CA LYS A 134 14.22 -28.55 51.08
C LYS A 134 13.84 -29.41 52.27
N LEU A 135 12.55 -29.56 52.56
CA LEU A 135 12.09 -30.41 53.66
C LEU A 135 12.32 -31.89 53.38
N ILE A 136 12.07 -32.35 52.15
CA ILE A 136 12.32 -33.73 51.74
C ILE A 136 13.83 -34.03 51.80
N LEU A 137 14.65 -33.16 51.22
CA LEU A 137 16.11 -33.32 51.21
C LEU A 137 16.71 -33.34 52.62
N ASN A 138 16.25 -32.47 53.53
CA ASN A 138 16.69 -32.49 54.93
C ASN A 138 16.17 -33.71 55.70
N SER A 139 15.04 -34.31 55.30
CA SER A 139 14.49 -35.50 55.96
C SER A 139 15.19 -36.81 55.55
N THR A 140 16.00 -36.78 54.48
CA THR A 140 16.69 -37.95 53.94
C THR A 140 18.17 -38.03 54.34
N GLU A 141 18.67 -37.13 55.19
CA GLU A 141 20.05 -37.15 55.71
C GLU A 141 20.17 -37.82 57.10
N GLU A 142 19.38 -38.86 57.38
CA GLU A 142 19.63 -39.79 58.50
C GLU A 142 19.85 -41.21 57.99
#